data_AF-A0A0M3IHI4-F1
#
_entry.id   AF-A0A0M3IHI4-F1
#
_cell.length_a   1.000
_cell.length_b   1.000
_cell.length_c   1.000
_cell.angle_alpha   90.00
_cell.angle_beta   90.00
_cell.angle_gamma   90.00
#
_symmetry.space_group_name_H-M   'P 1'
#
loop_
_entity.id
_entity.type
_entity.pdbx_description
1 polymer ?
#
loop_
_entity_poly.entity_id
_entity_poly.type
_entity_poly.pdbx_seq_one_letter_code
_entity_poly.pdbx_strand_id
1 'polypeptide(L)'
;MQLNFFLPRFKLYDFADRSNADITRMIFRVANVPYEEVLIDRDGEWQQLQRGLSGETAADDSIVDMLADFLHEAHISLKSWINAIHNVNNSEQDVESLDKMANHYVNTRLGPVLEKHLEKNGTGFLVGGKMTWADLMAVSFFNTLFDNGREDFISAFPLIKQHYQQIAPIVLPLKKFNDELKEGALPIALSA
;
A
#
# COMPACT_ATOMS: atom_id res chain seq x y z
N MET A 1 -8.91 -3.44 -36.45
CA MET A 1 -8.56 -3.84 -35.07
C MET A 1 -8.98 -2.68 -34.16
N GLN A 2 -10.08 -2.83 -33.41
CA GLN A 2 -10.51 -1.79 -32.46
C GLN A 2 -9.58 -1.84 -31.24
N LEU A 3 -8.79 -0.79 -31.02
CA LEU A 3 -8.06 -0.61 -29.76
C LEU A 3 -9.10 -0.34 -28.66
N ASN A 4 -9.24 -1.27 -27.73
CA ASN A 4 -10.13 -1.11 -26.59
C ASN A 4 -9.37 -0.39 -25.46
N PHE A 5 -9.58 0.92 -25.33
CA PHE A 5 -8.87 1.77 -24.35
C PHE A 5 -9.23 1.46 -22.88
N PHE A 6 -10.22 0.59 -22.65
CA PHE A 6 -10.72 0.25 -21.31
C PHE A 6 -10.16 -1.06 -20.74
N LEU A 7 -9.34 -1.80 -21.49
CA LEU A 7 -8.65 -2.97 -20.93
C LEU A 7 -7.34 -2.56 -20.26
N PRO A 8 -7.09 -2.99 -19.01
CA PRO A 8 -5.79 -2.79 -18.39
C PRO A 8 -4.70 -3.40 -19.29
N ARG A 9 -3.64 -2.63 -19.53
CA ARG A 9 -2.48 -3.11 -20.28
C ARG A 9 -1.56 -3.82 -19.31
N PHE A 10 -1.57 -5.15 -19.35
CA PHE A 10 -0.66 -5.96 -18.55
C PHE A 10 0.71 -6.04 -19.22
N LYS A 11 1.77 -5.87 -18.43
CA LYS A 11 3.13 -6.23 -18.81
C LYS A 11 3.54 -7.47 -18.01
N LEU A 12 3.95 -8.53 -18.69
CA LEU A 12 4.54 -9.71 -18.07
C LEU A 12 6.06 -9.61 -18.18
N TYR A 13 6.71 -9.29 -17.08
CA TYR A 13 8.15 -9.34 -16.96
C TYR A 13 8.60 -10.77 -16.66
N ASP A 14 9.54 -11.30 -17.43
CA ASP A 14 10.20 -12.58 -17.16
C ASP A 14 11.67 -12.48 -17.56
N PHE A 15 12.50 -13.39 -17.06
CA PHE A 15 13.90 -13.42 -17.46
C PHE A 15 14.05 -13.97 -18.88
N ALA A 16 15.14 -13.60 -19.56
CA ALA A 16 15.44 -14.08 -20.91
C ALA A 16 15.52 -15.63 -21.02
N ASP A 17 15.78 -16.32 -19.90
CA ASP A 17 15.75 -17.78 -19.79
C ASP A 17 14.34 -18.39 -19.75
N ARG A 18 13.29 -17.55 -19.64
CA ARG A 18 11.86 -17.88 -19.59
C ARG A 18 11.47 -18.93 -18.54
N SER A 19 12.28 -19.11 -17.49
CA SER A 19 12.13 -20.29 -16.62
C SER A 19 10.94 -20.23 -15.66
N ASN A 20 10.33 -19.06 -15.43
CA ASN A 20 9.49 -18.84 -14.25
C ASN A 20 8.04 -18.43 -14.56
N ALA A 21 7.73 -17.83 -15.72
CA ALA A 21 6.39 -17.25 -15.97
C ALA A 21 5.44 -18.12 -16.80
N ASP A 22 5.75 -19.40 -17.08
CA ASP A 22 4.97 -20.23 -17.99
C ASP A 22 3.51 -20.43 -17.56
N ILE A 23 3.24 -20.65 -16.28
CA ILE A 23 1.87 -20.77 -15.76
C ILE A 23 1.11 -19.45 -15.97
N THR A 24 1.74 -18.32 -15.72
CA THR A 24 1.15 -16.99 -15.93
C THR A 24 0.84 -16.74 -17.41
N ARG A 25 1.75 -17.12 -18.33
CA ARG A 25 1.50 -17.08 -19.78
C ARG A 25 0.31 -17.95 -20.17
N MET A 26 0.22 -19.16 -19.62
CA MET A 26 -0.90 -20.07 -19.88
C MET A 26 -2.22 -19.46 -19.41
N ILE A 27 -2.25 -18.85 -18.22
CA ILE A 27 -3.45 -18.16 -17.70
C ILE A 27 -3.88 -17.02 -18.64
N PHE A 28 -2.97 -16.13 -19.03
CA PHE A 28 -3.31 -15.04 -19.97
C PHE A 28 -3.86 -15.57 -21.30
N ARG A 29 -3.25 -16.64 -21.84
CA ARG A 29 -3.69 -17.27 -23.09
C ARG A 29 -5.08 -17.91 -22.96
N VAL A 30 -5.32 -18.68 -21.90
CA VAL A 30 -6.61 -19.34 -21.65
C VAL A 30 -7.71 -18.31 -21.42
N ALA A 31 -7.42 -17.23 -20.70
CA ALA A 31 -8.36 -16.14 -20.43
C ALA A 31 -8.55 -15.17 -21.62
N ASN A 32 -7.78 -15.32 -22.70
CA ASN A 32 -7.74 -14.41 -23.84
C ASN A 32 -7.54 -12.93 -23.43
N VAL A 33 -6.71 -12.72 -22.40
CA VAL A 33 -6.37 -11.38 -21.90
C VAL A 33 -5.06 -10.93 -22.56
N PRO A 34 -5.04 -9.77 -23.25
CA PRO A 34 -3.82 -9.28 -23.90
C PRO A 34 -2.78 -8.83 -22.87
N TYR A 35 -1.51 -9.14 -23.13
CA TYR A 35 -0.38 -8.68 -22.35
C TYR A 35 0.83 -8.39 -23.26
N GLU A 36 1.66 -7.45 -22.84
CA GLU A 36 2.98 -7.19 -23.39
C GLU A 36 4.00 -8.07 -22.65
N GLU A 37 4.77 -8.88 -23.37
CA GLU A 37 5.88 -9.63 -22.78
C GLU A 37 7.14 -8.76 -22.79
N VAL A 38 7.75 -8.58 -21.62
CA VAL A 38 9.00 -7.83 -21.45
C VAL A 38 10.04 -8.80 -20.88
N LEU A 39 10.97 -9.23 -21.71
CA LEU A 39 12.06 -10.11 -21.27
C LEU A 39 13.22 -9.26 -20.80
N ILE A 40 13.73 -9.56 -19.61
CA ILE A 40 14.78 -8.78 -18.96
C ILE A 40 16.00 -9.62 -18.62
N ASP A 41 17.16 -8.97 -18.58
CA ASP A 41 18.37 -9.55 -18.01
C ASP A 41 18.37 -9.46 -16.47
N ARG A 42 19.04 -10.43 -15.81
CA ARG A 42 19.07 -10.53 -14.33
C ARG A 42 19.98 -9.51 -13.66
N ASP A 43 20.99 -9.01 -14.37
CA ASP A 43 22.10 -8.28 -13.76
C ASP A 43 21.94 -6.75 -13.89
N GLY A 44 21.24 -6.28 -14.92
CA GLY A 44 21.04 -4.86 -15.22
C GLY A 44 19.57 -4.44 -15.17
N GLU A 45 18.75 -4.97 -16.08
CA GLU A 45 17.33 -4.56 -16.23
C GLU A 45 16.48 -4.95 -15.02
N TRP A 46 16.72 -6.12 -14.43
CA TRP A 46 16.04 -6.53 -13.19
C TRP A 46 16.29 -5.55 -12.05
N GLN A 47 17.52 -5.11 -11.85
CA GLN A 47 17.85 -4.14 -10.79
C GLN A 47 17.15 -2.80 -11.03
N GLN A 48 17.01 -2.37 -12.29
CA GLN A 48 16.29 -1.14 -12.64
C GLN A 48 14.78 -1.26 -12.41
N LEU A 49 14.19 -2.42 -12.67
CA LEU A 49 12.78 -2.68 -12.38
C LEU A 49 12.50 -2.75 -10.88
N GLN A 50 13.35 -3.44 -10.12
CA GLN A 50 13.28 -3.48 -8.65
C GLN A 50 13.38 -2.07 -8.06
N ARG A 51 14.27 -1.23 -8.62
CA ARG A 51 14.46 0.17 -8.24
C ARG A 51 13.23 1.05 -8.36
N GLY A 52 12.18 0.65 -9.06
CA GLY A 52 10.93 1.40 -9.14
C GLY A 52 10.35 1.71 -7.75
N LEU A 53 10.34 0.71 -6.86
CA LEU A 53 9.77 0.79 -5.51
C LEU A 53 10.77 0.45 -4.39
N SER A 54 12.02 0.17 -4.72
CA SER A 54 13.10 -0.03 -3.73
C SER A 54 13.67 1.30 -3.24
N GLY A 55 14.53 1.23 -2.22
CA GLY A 55 15.35 2.37 -1.78
C GLY A 55 16.33 2.84 -2.87
N GLU A 56 16.75 4.12 -2.82
CA GLU A 56 17.67 4.71 -3.80
C GLU A 56 19.12 4.23 -3.60
N THR A 57 19.48 3.91 -2.36
CA THR A 57 20.75 3.29 -1.98
C THR A 57 20.53 1.94 -1.30
N ALA A 58 21.58 1.12 -1.20
CA ALA A 58 21.49 -0.14 -0.44
C ALA A 58 21.14 0.07 1.04
N ALA A 59 21.54 1.22 1.62
CA ALA A 59 21.16 1.58 2.97
C ALA A 59 19.67 1.91 3.06
N ASP A 60 19.15 2.70 2.12
CA ASP A 60 17.71 2.97 2.04
C ASP A 60 16.93 1.68 1.88
N ASP A 61 17.39 0.77 1.01
CA ASP A 61 16.71 -0.50 0.77
C ASP A 61 16.60 -1.35 2.03
N SER A 62 17.68 -1.41 2.83
CA SER A 62 17.63 -2.11 4.13
C SER A 62 16.63 -1.50 5.12
N ILE A 63 16.42 -0.17 5.06
CA ILE A 63 15.44 0.51 5.90
C ILE A 63 14.02 0.25 5.37
N VAL A 64 13.83 0.26 4.04
CA VAL A 64 12.54 -0.08 3.42
C VAL A 64 12.13 -1.50 3.82
N ASP A 65 13.03 -2.48 3.71
CA ASP A 65 12.78 -3.87 4.12
C ASP A 65 12.40 -3.96 5.61
N MET A 66 13.21 -3.33 6.48
CA MET A 66 12.94 -3.30 7.92
C MET A 66 11.57 -2.69 8.25
N LEU A 67 11.20 -1.57 7.62
CA LEU A 67 9.93 -0.90 7.89
C LEU A 67 8.74 -1.73 7.40
N ALA A 68 8.90 -2.43 6.29
CA ALA A 68 7.86 -3.26 5.76
C ALA A 68 7.65 -4.57 6.54
N ASP A 69 8.73 -5.19 7.01
CA ASP A 69 8.64 -6.30 7.98
C ASP A 69 7.94 -5.82 9.26
N PHE A 70 8.29 -4.64 9.75
CA PHE A 70 7.65 -4.04 10.93
C PHE A 70 6.14 -3.80 10.72
N LEU A 71 5.73 -3.33 9.54
CA LEU A 71 4.32 -3.18 9.16
C LEU A 71 3.61 -4.53 9.04
N HIS A 72 4.29 -5.55 8.53
CA HIS A 72 3.76 -6.91 8.46
C HIS A 72 3.54 -7.50 9.86
N GLU A 73 4.51 -7.34 10.77
CA GLU A 73 4.39 -7.73 12.17
C GLU A 73 3.24 -7.00 12.87
N ALA A 74 3.04 -5.71 12.58
CA ALA A 74 1.89 -4.96 13.08
C ALA A 74 0.57 -5.55 12.58
N HIS A 75 0.48 -5.91 11.30
CA HIS A 75 -0.69 -6.57 10.74
C HIS A 75 -0.98 -7.91 11.42
N ILE A 76 0.04 -8.74 11.65
CA ILE A 76 -0.10 -10.01 12.38
C ILE A 76 -0.58 -9.75 13.81
N SER A 77 0.02 -8.78 14.50
CA SER A 77 -0.31 -8.42 15.89
C SER A 77 -1.76 -7.96 16.04
N LEU A 78 -2.30 -7.28 15.01
CA LEU A 78 -3.67 -6.80 15.00
C LEU A 78 -4.67 -7.77 14.34
N LYS A 79 -4.24 -8.97 13.92
CA LYS A 79 -5.09 -9.90 13.17
C LYS A 79 -6.41 -10.22 13.86
N SER A 80 -6.41 -10.40 15.19
CA SER A 80 -7.65 -10.65 15.94
C SER A 80 -8.62 -9.47 15.87
N TRP A 81 -8.11 -8.25 15.96
CA TRP A 81 -8.89 -7.02 15.83
C TRP A 81 -9.43 -6.84 14.39
N ILE A 82 -8.58 -7.05 13.37
CA ILE A 82 -8.97 -6.98 11.95
C ILE A 82 -10.08 -8.00 11.64
N ASN A 83 -9.92 -9.24 12.12
CA ASN A 83 -10.95 -10.27 11.97
C ASN A 83 -12.24 -9.89 12.71
N ALA A 84 -12.12 -9.23 13.86
CA ALA A 84 -13.26 -8.92 14.69
C ALA A 84 -14.15 -7.84 14.07
N ILE A 85 -13.54 -6.79 13.52
CA ILE A 85 -14.25 -5.69 12.86
C ILE A 85 -14.99 -6.15 11.59
N HIS A 86 -14.43 -7.13 10.86
CA HIS A 86 -15.07 -7.65 9.65
C HIS A 86 -16.15 -8.72 9.93
N ASN A 87 -16.31 -9.19 11.16
CA ASN A 87 -17.25 -10.26 11.50
C ASN A 87 -18.49 -9.70 12.23
N VAL A 88 -19.63 -9.74 11.53
CA VAL A 88 -20.94 -9.25 12.00
C VAL A 88 -21.49 -10.02 13.21
N ASN A 89 -20.90 -11.16 13.58
CA ASN A 89 -21.37 -12.02 14.67
C ASN A 89 -20.68 -11.79 16.03
N ASN A 90 -19.71 -10.86 16.12
CA ASN A 90 -19.03 -10.60 17.38
C ASN A 90 -19.88 -9.72 18.31
N SER A 91 -19.73 -9.93 19.62
CA SER A 91 -20.36 -9.06 20.60
C SER A 91 -19.69 -7.67 20.62
N GLU A 92 -20.46 -6.62 20.89
CA GLU A 92 -19.94 -5.24 20.99
C GLU A 92 -18.80 -5.13 22.03
N GLN A 93 -18.89 -5.87 23.12
CA GLN A 93 -17.89 -5.89 24.19
C GLN A 93 -16.54 -6.50 23.74
N ASP A 94 -16.57 -7.53 22.89
CA ASP A 94 -15.35 -8.15 22.35
C ASP A 94 -14.63 -7.20 21.38
N VAL A 95 -15.39 -6.46 20.57
CA VAL A 95 -14.85 -5.45 19.64
C VAL A 95 -14.20 -4.30 20.39
N GLU A 96 -14.86 -3.76 21.43
CA GLU A 96 -14.32 -2.65 22.22
C GLU A 96 -13.01 -3.00 22.94
N SER A 97 -12.90 -4.23 23.46
CA SER A 97 -11.66 -4.72 24.08
C SER A 97 -10.51 -4.79 23.07
N LEU A 98 -10.79 -5.34 21.89
CA LEU A 98 -9.80 -5.46 20.81
C LEU A 98 -9.40 -4.09 20.26
N ASP A 99 -10.31 -3.12 20.20
CA ASP A 99 -9.98 -1.73 19.84
C ASP A 99 -8.98 -1.10 20.79
N LYS A 100 -9.20 -1.24 22.09
CA LYS A 100 -8.29 -0.68 23.09
C LYS A 100 -6.89 -1.28 22.93
N MET A 101 -6.82 -2.59 22.68
CA MET A 101 -5.55 -3.26 22.42
C MET A 101 -4.89 -2.79 21.11
N ALA A 102 -5.68 -2.66 20.03
CA ALA A 102 -5.18 -2.18 18.75
C ALA A 102 -4.69 -0.74 18.82
N ASN A 103 -5.49 0.14 19.42
CA ASN A 103 -5.16 1.54 19.65
C ASN A 103 -3.88 1.68 20.50
N HIS A 104 -3.77 0.88 21.57
CA HIS A 104 -2.58 0.86 22.41
C HIS A 104 -1.34 0.40 21.62
N TYR A 105 -1.45 -0.65 20.81
CA TYR A 105 -0.35 -1.12 19.97
C TYR A 105 0.08 -0.05 18.96
N VAL A 106 -0.87 0.57 18.26
CA VAL A 106 -0.61 1.66 17.31
C VAL A 106 0.11 2.81 18.01
N ASN A 107 -0.36 3.24 19.18
CA ASN A 107 0.21 4.40 19.88
C ASN A 107 1.55 4.13 20.59
N THR A 108 1.84 2.89 20.97
CA THR A 108 3.07 2.59 21.75
C THR A 108 4.16 1.88 20.95
N ARG A 109 3.83 1.32 19.77
CA ARG A 109 4.77 0.57 18.93
C ARG A 109 4.87 1.17 17.54
N LEU A 110 3.79 1.07 16.76
CA LEU A 110 3.85 1.36 15.33
C LEU A 110 4.00 2.86 15.03
N GLY A 111 3.11 3.67 15.60
CA GLY A 111 3.02 5.12 15.37
C GLY A 111 4.32 5.86 15.66
N PRO A 112 4.94 5.71 16.84
CA PRO A 112 6.17 6.43 17.17
C PRO A 112 7.34 6.14 16.22
N VAL A 113 7.44 4.91 15.72
CA VAL A 113 8.52 4.53 14.79
C VAL A 113 8.30 5.15 13.42
N LEU A 114 7.11 5.00 12.84
CA LEU A 114 6.81 5.53 11.52
C LEU A 114 6.82 7.06 11.50
N GLU A 115 6.23 7.70 12.52
CA GLU A 115 6.23 9.16 12.65
C GLU A 115 7.66 9.71 12.68
N LYS A 116 8.55 9.07 13.45
CA LYS A 116 9.97 9.45 13.52
C LYS A 116 10.69 9.27 12.18
N HIS A 117 10.37 8.22 11.42
CA HIS A 117 10.95 8.03 10.09
C HIS A 117 10.50 9.12 9.12
N LEU A 118 9.21 9.46 9.12
CA LEU A 118 8.65 10.55 8.30
C LEU A 118 9.25 11.90 8.69
N GLU A 119 9.35 12.19 9.98
CA GLU A 119 9.95 13.44 10.51
C GLU A 119 11.42 13.56 10.08
N LYS A 120 12.20 12.49 10.27
CA LYS A 120 13.62 12.48 9.93
C LYS A 120 13.87 12.59 8.42
N ASN A 121 13.02 11.96 7.61
CA ASN A 121 13.19 11.96 6.16
C ASN A 121 12.75 13.30 5.53
N GLY A 122 11.63 13.85 5.97
CA GLY A 122 11.15 15.18 5.56
C GLY A 122 10.67 15.30 4.11
N THR A 123 10.68 14.22 3.32
CA THR A 123 10.24 14.21 1.91
C THR A 123 8.76 13.89 1.74
N GLY A 124 8.08 13.46 2.80
CA GLY A 124 6.72 12.92 2.76
C GLY A 124 6.65 11.43 2.40
N PHE A 125 7.78 10.76 2.15
CA PHE A 125 7.89 9.31 2.05
C PHE A 125 8.60 8.74 3.30
N LEU A 126 8.44 7.44 3.56
CA LEU A 126 9.09 6.78 4.69
C LEU A 126 10.62 6.72 4.56
N VAL A 127 11.14 6.55 3.33
CA VAL A 127 12.57 6.45 3.04
C VAL A 127 12.89 7.12 1.72
N GLY A 128 13.95 7.94 1.68
CA GLY A 128 14.45 8.54 0.44
C GLY A 128 13.51 9.59 -0.18
N GLY A 129 13.75 9.89 -1.47
CA GLY A 129 13.05 10.95 -2.20
C GLY A 129 11.82 10.53 -3.01
N LYS A 130 11.45 9.24 -3.00
CA LYS A 130 10.37 8.69 -3.83
C LYS A 130 9.57 7.61 -3.10
N MET A 131 8.38 7.31 -3.62
CA MET A 131 7.55 6.21 -3.13
C MET A 131 8.29 4.87 -3.22
N THR A 132 8.22 4.12 -2.14
CA THR A 132 8.76 2.77 -2.00
C THR A 132 7.66 1.77 -1.68
N TRP A 133 7.98 0.49 -1.70
CA TRP A 133 7.02 -0.56 -1.32
C TRP A 133 6.66 -0.51 0.17
N ALA A 134 7.53 0.03 1.04
CA ALA A 134 7.19 0.30 2.44
C ALA A 134 6.07 1.35 2.58
N ASP A 135 6.04 2.37 1.71
CA ASP A 135 4.95 3.35 1.68
C ASP A 135 3.61 2.69 1.29
N LEU A 136 3.64 1.77 0.32
CA LEU A 136 2.45 1.00 -0.07
C LEU A 136 1.95 0.09 1.05
N MET A 137 2.87 -0.54 1.78
CA MET A 137 2.54 -1.37 2.95
C MET A 137 1.92 -0.53 4.06
N ALA A 138 2.44 0.68 4.30
CA ALA A 138 1.90 1.61 5.28
C ALA A 138 0.48 2.04 4.88
N VAL A 139 0.26 2.42 3.63
CA VAL A 139 -1.08 2.76 3.12
C VAL A 139 -2.03 1.58 3.25
N SER A 140 -1.62 0.37 2.85
CA SER A 140 -2.46 -0.83 2.98
C SER A 140 -2.83 -1.11 4.44
N PHE A 141 -1.91 -0.93 5.37
CA PHE A 141 -2.16 -1.10 6.80
C PHE A 141 -3.15 -0.04 7.31
N PHE A 142 -2.83 1.24 7.12
CA PHE A 142 -3.63 2.34 7.64
C PHE A 142 -5.00 2.44 6.97
N ASN A 143 -5.14 2.00 5.73
CA ASN A 143 -6.43 1.92 5.06
C ASN A 143 -7.44 1.08 5.87
N THR A 144 -6.97 0.07 6.62
CA THR A 144 -7.84 -0.69 7.54
C THR A 144 -8.37 0.18 8.68
N LEU A 145 -7.61 1.15 9.18
CA LEU A 145 -8.10 2.09 10.20
C LEU A 145 -9.11 3.07 9.59
N PHE A 146 -8.78 3.67 8.44
CA PHE A 146 -9.65 4.64 7.76
C PHE A 146 -10.98 4.03 7.33
N ASP A 147 -10.96 2.86 6.67
CA ASP A 147 -12.18 2.15 6.22
C ASP A 147 -13.15 1.80 7.35
N ASN A 148 -12.65 1.75 8.60
CA ASN A 148 -13.42 1.35 9.77
C ASN A 148 -13.64 2.52 10.76
N GLY A 149 -13.40 3.77 10.33
CA GLY A 149 -13.65 4.96 11.14
C GLY A 149 -12.77 5.05 12.39
N ARG A 150 -11.56 4.48 12.34
CA ARG A 150 -10.59 4.40 13.45
C ARG A 150 -9.37 5.29 13.23
N GLU A 151 -9.55 6.39 12.50
CA GLU A 151 -8.52 7.40 12.29
C GLU A 151 -8.02 8.01 13.60
N ASP A 152 -8.85 7.97 14.64
CA ASP A 152 -8.54 8.48 15.97
C ASP A 152 -7.31 7.78 16.57
N PHE A 153 -7.02 6.54 16.18
CA PHE A 153 -5.86 5.77 16.65
C PHE A 153 -4.53 6.43 16.29
N ILE A 154 -4.50 7.26 15.25
CA ILE A 154 -3.30 7.97 14.80
C ILE A 154 -3.35 9.48 15.06
N SER A 155 -4.25 9.96 15.92
CA SER A 155 -4.40 11.40 16.21
C SER A 155 -3.13 12.06 16.72
N ALA A 156 -2.25 11.31 17.39
CA ALA A 156 -0.97 11.79 17.90
C ALA A 156 0.16 11.79 16.83
N PHE A 157 -0.09 11.28 15.63
CA PHE A 157 0.89 11.06 14.57
C PHE A 157 0.47 11.78 13.28
N PRO A 158 0.55 13.12 13.24
CA PRO A 158 0.08 13.91 12.11
C PRO A 158 0.82 13.61 10.80
N LEU A 159 2.12 13.26 10.83
CA LEU A 159 2.86 12.94 9.61
C LEU A 159 2.40 11.63 9.00
N ILE A 160 2.06 10.62 9.81
CA ILE A 160 1.42 9.38 9.31
C ILE A 160 0.10 9.70 8.61
N LYS A 161 -0.74 10.56 9.21
CA LYS A 161 -2.01 10.96 8.58
C LYS A 161 -1.78 11.69 7.26
N GLN A 162 -0.82 12.61 7.22
CA GLN A 162 -0.45 13.33 6.00
C GLN A 162 0.10 12.39 4.91
N HIS A 163 0.99 11.48 5.27
CA HIS A 163 1.55 10.45 4.39
C HIS A 163 0.43 9.62 3.74
N TYR A 164 -0.50 9.13 4.55
CA TYR A 164 -1.65 8.37 4.05
C TYR A 164 -2.48 9.19 3.06
N GLN A 165 -2.84 10.42 3.43
CA GLN A 165 -3.66 11.31 2.59
C GLN A 165 -2.98 11.68 1.26
N GLN A 166 -1.65 11.75 1.24
CA GLN A 166 -0.88 12.00 0.02
C GLN A 166 -0.88 10.80 -0.93
N ILE A 167 -0.73 9.59 -0.41
CA ILE A 167 -0.47 8.39 -1.23
C ILE A 167 -1.75 7.60 -1.54
N ALA A 168 -2.68 7.50 -0.59
CA ALA A 168 -3.90 6.70 -0.74
C ALA A 168 -4.71 7.03 -2.01
N PRO A 169 -4.93 8.31 -2.41
CA PRO A 169 -5.66 8.64 -3.64
C PRO A 169 -4.98 8.16 -4.93
N ILE A 170 -3.66 7.92 -4.88
CA ILE A 170 -2.85 7.50 -6.02
C ILE A 170 -2.90 5.98 -6.20
N VAL A 171 -2.91 5.24 -5.08
CA VAL A 171 -2.65 3.78 -5.09
C VAL A 171 -3.88 2.94 -4.75
N LEU A 172 -4.89 3.49 -4.10
CA LEU A 172 -6.13 2.79 -3.80
C LEU A 172 -7.17 2.96 -4.92
N PRO A 173 -8.06 1.98 -5.13
CA PRO A 173 -9.10 2.10 -6.14
C PRO A 173 -9.99 3.33 -5.93
N LEU A 174 -10.13 4.18 -6.96
CA LEU A 174 -10.95 5.41 -6.97
C LEU A 174 -12.41 5.22 -6.49
N LYS A 175 -12.92 3.99 -6.52
CA LYS A 175 -14.31 3.67 -6.17
C LYS A 175 -14.65 3.93 -4.69
N LYS A 176 -13.66 4.08 -3.80
CA LYS A 176 -13.90 4.39 -2.38
C LYS A 176 -13.88 5.89 -2.03
N PHE A 177 -13.18 6.73 -2.79
CA PHE A 177 -13.09 8.18 -2.51
C PHE A 177 -14.33 8.99 -2.95
N ASN A 178 -15.13 8.47 -3.88
CA ASN A 178 -16.29 9.18 -4.41
C ASN A 178 -17.58 9.01 -3.58
N ASP A 179 -17.62 8.09 -2.62
CA ASP A 179 -18.78 7.96 -1.74
C ASP A 179 -18.68 8.89 -0.51
N GLU A 180 -17.48 9.37 -0.16
CA GLU A 180 -17.28 10.38 0.91
C GLU A 180 -17.43 11.82 0.41
N LEU A 181 -17.18 12.12 -0.88
CA LEU A 181 -17.39 13.46 -1.45
C LEU A 181 -18.84 13.74 -1.91
N LYS A 182 -19.75 12.77 -1.77
CA LYS A 182 -21.18 12.99 -2.04
C LYS A 182 -21.87 13.79 -0.94
N GLU A 183 -21.21 14.03 0.20
CA GLU A 183 -21.63 15.03 1.18
C GLU A 183 -20.70 16.25 1.16
N GLY A 184 -20.72 16.98 0.04
CA GLY A 184 -20.55 18.43 0.06
C GLY A 184 -19.15 19.02 -0.14
N ALA A 185 -18.49 18.77 -1.27
CA ALA A 185 -17.60 19.76 -1.89
C ALA A 185 -17.36 19.45 -3.37
N LEU A 186 -17.74 20.39 -4.24
CA LEU A 186 -17.47 20.32 -5.69
C LEU A 186 -15.96 20.48 -5.96
N PRO A 187 -15.32 19.57 -6.73
CA PRO A 187 -13.94 19.79 -7.15
C PRO A 187 -13.89 20.85 -8.25
N ILE A 188 -13.07 21.86 -7.97
CA ILE A 188 -12.66 22.91 -8.91
C ILE A 188 -12.03 22.24 -10.14
N ALA A 189 -12.51 22.64 -11.31
CA ALA A 189 -12.03 22.19 -12.59
C ALA A 189 -10.52 22.44 -12.75
N LEU A 190 -9.76 21.39 -13.10
CA LEU A 190 -8.46 21.56 -13.74
C LEU A 190 -8.67 21.48 -15.25
N SER A 191 -8.87 22.66 -15.85
CA SER A 191 -8.59 22.92 -17.25
C SER A 191 -7.14 23.37 -17.40
N ALA A 192 -6.30 22.54 -18.03
CA ALA A 192 -5.20 22.88 -18.93
C ALA A 192 -4.44 21.60 -19.30
#